data_AF-A0AA35X3M0-F1
#
_entry.id   AF-A0AA35X3M0-F1
#
_cell.length_a   1.000
_cell.length_b   1.000
_cell.length_c   1.000
_cell.angle_alpha   90.00
_cell.angle_beta   90.00
_cell.angle_gamma   90.00
#
_symmetry.space_group_name_H-M   'P 1'
#
loop_
_entity.id
_entity.type
_entity.pdbx_description
1 polymer ?
#
loop_
_entity_poly.entity_id
_entity_poly.type
_entity_poly.pdbx_seq_one_letter_code
_entity_poly.pdbx_strand_id
1 'polypeptide(L)'
;MGTSGIEALFPVGLSVGEALRVLGPVAVYALGMAIYAVFIFKFYRFIAGRDMFNLDFSKHDDSGIPVLRDFLHLMGYLTKYVILFPAFAFFWFAVLTLMLSFLSEGREMSDILLIALATVSTIRVCAYYNEDLSRDLSKILPFAVLAIFVIDTSFFDVEASLEVLRQIIGLADTIFYYLVFLVVLEFGLRFVYGIYRAVFPAKKEPEPPQPAAAASDQPTTPAGTQHNPAAGD
;
A
#
# COMPACT_ATOMS: atom_id res chain seq x y z
N MET A 1 -46.19 33.09 -15.57
CA MET A 1 -45.26 32.06 -16.11
C MET A 1 -43.99 32.17 -15.30
N GLY A 2 -43.82 31.25 -14.34
CA GLY A 2 -42.80 31.36 -13.29
C GLY A 2 -41.41 31.07 -13.83
N THR A 3 -40.53 32.06 -13.74
CA THR A 3 -39.10 31.87 -13.86
C THR A 3 -38.64 31.03 -12.67
N SER A 4 -38.00 29.92 -12.98
CA SER A 4 -37.44 28.94 -12.05
C SER A 4 -36.57 29.67 -11.01
N GLY A 5 -36.83 29.46 -9.72
CA GLY A 5 -36.22 30.22 -8.60
C GLY A 5 -34.68 30.20 -8.50
N ILE A 6 -34.00 29.51 -9.41
CA ILE A 6 -32.55 29.48 -9.55
C ILE A 6 -32.04 30.75 -10.27
N GLU A 7 -32.82 31.36 -11.17
CA GLU A 7 -32.39 32.57 -11.89
C GLU A 7 -32.34 33.81 -11.01
N ALA A 8 -33.11 33.84 -9.90
CA ALA A 8 -33.09 34.94 -8.94
C ALA A 8 -31.82 34.98 -8.06
N LEU A 9 -31.03 33.89 -8.04
CA LEU A 9 -29.80 33.75 -7.27
C LEU A 9 -28.55 34.25 -8.02
N PHE A 10 -28.65 34.53 -9.32
CA PHE A 10 -27.53 35.03 -10.13
C PHE A 10 -27.63 36.55 -10.34
N PRO A 11 -26.57 37.33 -10.05
CA PRO A 11 -26.57 38.75 -10.33
C PRO A 11 -26.73 39.02 -11.83
N VAL A 12 -27.38 40.15 -12.14
CA VAL A 12 -27.80 40.56 -13.49
C VAL A 12 -26.63 40.45 -14.47
N GLY A 13 -26.72 39.50 -15.42
CA GLY A 13 -25.71 39.27 -16.47
C GLY A 13 -25.10 37.87 -16.51
N LEU A 14 -25.27 37.04 -15.47
CA LEU A 14 -24.83 35.64 -15.48
C LEU A 14 -25.95 34.72 -16.01
N SER A 15 -25.72 34.08 -17.15
CA SER A 15 -26.64 33.06 -17.67
C SER A 15 -26.23 31.66 -17.21
N VAL A 16 -27.20 30.84 -16.82
CA VAL A 16 -26.98 29.44 -16.43
C VAL A 16 -26.32 28.64 -17.57
N GLY A 17 -26.69 28.95 -18.81
CA GLY A 17 -26.09 28.33 -20.00
C GLY A 17 -24.60 28.64 -20.14
N GLU A 18 -24.19 29.89 -19.89
CA GLU A 18 -22.78 30.29 -19.93
C GLU A 18 -21.99 29.67 -18.77
N ALA A 19 -22.58 29.66 -17.57
CA ALA A 19 -21.99 29.02 -16.40
C ALA A 19 -21.69 27.53 -16.66
N LEU A 20 -22.61 26.79 -17.28
CA LEU A 20 -22.41 25.38 -17.62
C LEU A 20 -21.34 25.17 -18.71
N ARG A 21 -21.22 26.07 -19.68
CA ARG A 21 -20.19 25.99 -20.73
C ARG A 21 -18.79 26.22 -20.18
N VAL A 22 -18.64 27.18 -19.26
CA VAL A 22 -17.35 27.51 -18.65
C VAL A 22 -16.97 26.52 -17.54
N LEU A 23 -17.91 26.11 -16.69
CA LEU A 23 -17.63 25.22 -15.55
C LEU A 23 -17.66 23.74 -15.90
N GLY A 24 -18.32 23.34 -16.98
CA GLY A 24 -18.41 21.95 -17.41
C GLY A 24 -17.04 21.26 -17.53
N PRO A 25 -16.08 21.83 -18.29
CA PRO A 25 -14.72 21.28 -18.37
C PRO A 25 -14.03 21.22 -17.01
N VAL A 26 -14.14 22.27 -16.19
CA VAL A 26 -13.53 22.33 -14.85
C VAL A 26 -14.03 21.18 -13.97
N ALA A 27 -15.34 20.90 -13.99
CA ALA A 27 -15.92 19.79 -13.25
C ALA A 27 -15.39 18.44 -13.72
N VAL A 28 -15.22 18.24 -15.04
CA VAL A 28 -14.66 17.01 -15.62
C VAL A 28 -13.19 16.83 -15.20
N TYR A 29 -12.37 17.87 -15.32
CA TYR A 29 -10.96 17.83 -14.89
C TYR A 29 -10.85 17.57 -13.38
N ALA A 30 -11.61 18.29 -12.55
CA ALA A 30 -11.59 18.11 -11.10
C ALA A 30 -12.01 16.69 -10.70
N LEU A 31 -13.08 16.15 -11.30
CA LEU A 31 -13.54 14.79 -11.05
C LEU A 31 -12.51 13.75 -11.50
N GLY A 32 -11.96 13.90 -12.70
CA GLY A 32 -10.93 13.00 -13.23
C GLY A 32 -9.68 12.97 -12.36
N MET A 33 -9.16 14.15 -11.97
CA MET A 33 -8.01 14.28 -11.07
C MET A 33 -8.31 13.68 -9.69
N ALA A 34 -9.49 13.91 -9.13
CA ALA A 34 -9.87 13.34 -7.84
C ALA A 34 -9.93 11.81 -7.89
N ILE A 35 -10.54 11.23 -8.93
CA ILE A 35 -10.59 9.77 -9.13
C ILE A 35 -9.18 9.21 -9.25
N TYR A 36 -8.33 9.84 -10.07
CA TYR A 36 -6.95 9.41 -10.24
C TYR A 36 -6.16 9.48 -8.93
N ALA A 37 -6.25 10.59 -8.19
CA ALA A 37 -5.55 10.75 -6.92
C ALA A 37 -6.00 9.73 -5.87
N VAL A 38 -7.30 9.43 -5.79
CA VAL A 38 -7.84 8.38 -4.91
C VAL A 38 -7.34 6.99 -5.32
N PHE A 39 -7.30 6.72 -6.63
CA PHE A 39 -6.76 5.47 -7.16
C PHE A 39 -5.27 5.33 -6.77
N ILE A 40 -4.45 6.34 -7.05
CA ILE A 40 -3.03 6.35 -6.66
C ILE A 40 -2.90 6.19 -5.15
N PHE A 41 -3.72 6.87 -4.35
CA PHE A 41 -3.68 6.78 -2.89
C PHE A 41 -3.84 5.34 -2.39
N LYS A 42 -4.83 4.62 -2.92
CA LYS A 42 -5.03 3.21 -2.57
C LYS A 42 -3.89 2.35 -3.10
N PHE A 43 -3.47 2.60 -4.33
CA PHE A 43 -2.50 1.78 -5.03
C PHE A 43 -1.10 1.88 -4.41
N TYR A 44 -0.58 3.09 -4.18
CA TYR A 44 0.77 3.27 -3.63
C TYR A 44 0.90 2.64 -2.25
N ARG A 45 -0.16 2.69 -1.44
CA ARG A 45 -0.19 2.13 -0.07
C ARG A 45 -0.13 0.60 -0.07
N PHE A 46 -0.68 -0.01 -1.11
CA PHE A 46 -0.57 -1.44 -1.36
C PHE A 46 0.86 -1.83 -1.79
N ILE A 47 1.48 -1.07 -2.70
CA ILE A 47 2.85 -1.30 -3.20
C ILE A 47 3.91 -1.20 -2.11
N ALA A 48 3.81 -0.15 -1.30
CA ALA A 48 4.85 0.24 -0.37
C ALA A 48 4.85 -0.60 0.92
N GLY A 49 3.85 -1.47 1.09
CA GLY A 49 3.86 -2.45 2.17
C GLY A 49 5.02 -3.43 2.00
N ARG A 50 5.74 -3.70 3.08
CA ARG A 50 6.74 -4.78 3.10
C ARG A 50 6.05 -6.12 2.80
N ASP A 51 4.95 -6.38 3.50
CA ASP A 51 4.14 -7.59 3.40
C ASP A 51 2.86 -7.34 2.59
N MET A 52 2.98 -7.43 1.26
CA MET A 52 1.88 -7.10 0.34
C MET A 52 0.67 -8.06 0.40
N PHE A 53 0.87 -9.32 0.79
CA PHE A 53 -0.20 -10.34 0.81
C PHE A 53 -0.25 -11.05 2.16
N ASN A 54 -1.05 -10.60 3.11
CA ASN A 54 -1.19 -11.30 4.39
C ASN A 54 -2.23 -12.42 4.23
N LEU A 55 -1.78 -13.65 3.95
CA LEU A 55 -2.65 -14.82 3.96
C LEU A 55 -2.66 -15.38 5.39
N ASP A 56 -3.75 -15.09 6.09
CA ASP A 56 -3.96 -15.55 7.44
C ASP A 56 -4.53 -16.99 7.39
N PHE A 57 -3.62 -17.98 7.38
CA PHE A 57 -4.01 -19.40 7.40
C PHE A 57 -4.44 -19.88 8.79
N SER A 58 -4.42 -19.00 9.80
CA SER A 58 -4.83 -19.29 11.19
C SER A 58 -6.29 -19.73 11.33
N LYS A 59 -7.13 -19.59 10.30
CA LYS A 59 -8.54 -19.99 10.33
C LYS A 59 -8.82 -21.45 9.92
N HIS A 60 -7.80 -22.22 9.52
CA HIS A 60 -7.95 -23.65 9.16
C HIS A 60 -7.23 -24.60 10.13
N ASP A 61 -7.01 -24.14 11.37
CA ASP A 61 -6.30 -24.84 12.45
C ASP A 61 -7.01 -26.10 12.98
N ASP A 62 -8.22 -26.41 12.49
CA ASP A 62 -9.02 -27.57 12.91
C ASP A 62 -8.73 -28.88 12.15
N SER A 63 -7.76 -28.87 11.23
CA SER A 63 -7.36 -30.10 10.53
C SER A 63 -6.28 -30.86 11.33
N GLY A 64 -6.70 -31.87 12.09
CA GLY A 64 -5.89 -32.62 13.07
C GLY A 64 -4.66 -33.41 12.58
N ILE A 65 -4.06 -33.09 11.42
CA ILE A 65 -2.86 -33.77 10.90
C ILE A 65 -1.69 -32.77 10.76
N PRO A 66 -0.67 -32.86 11.64
CA PRO A 66 0.47 -31.92 11.66
C PRO A 66 1.23 -31.78 10.33
N VAL A 67 1.38 -32.88 9.59
CA VAL A 67 2.11 -32.91 8.30
C VAL A 67 1.39 -32.11 7.21
N LEU A 68 0.05 -32.19 7.17
CA LEU A 68 -0.76 -31.49 6.17
C LEU A 68 -0.74 -29.99 6.42
N ARG A 69 -0.79 -29.56 7.70
CA ARG A 69 -0.64 -28.15 8.10
C ARG A 69 0.69 -27.57 7.61
N ASP A 70 1.79 -28.25 7.93
CA ASP A 70 3.13 -27.77 7.58
C ASP A 70 3.31 -27.71 6.05
N PHE A 71 2.74 -28.66 5.30
CA PHE A 71 2.71 -28.64 3.83
C PHE A 71 1.87 -27.49 3.26
N LEU A 72 0.66 -27.23 3.79
CA LEU A 72 -0.19 -26.10 3.36
C LEU A 72 0.48 -24.75 3.64
N HIS A 73 1.15 -24.61 4.79
CA HIS A 73 1.92 -23.41 5.12
C HIS A 73 3.08 -23.20 4.14
N LEU A 74 3.82 -24.25 3.81
CA LEU A 74 4.90 -24.20 2.82
C LEU A 74 4.36 -23.83 1.43
N MET A 75 3.26 -24.44 0.98
CA MET A 75 2.61 -24.14 -0.30
C MET A 75 2.05 -22.72 -0.37
N GLY A 76 1.46 -22.23 0.71
CA GLY A 76 1.00 -20.85 0.84
C GLY A 76 2.16 -19.85 0.73
N TYR A 77 3.28 -20.15 1.40
CA TYR A 77 4.51 -19.36 1.30
C TYR A 77 5.07 -19.37 -0.13
N LEU A 78 5.19 -20.55 -0.75
CA LEU A 78 5.70 -20.70 -2.12
C LEU A 78 4.85 -19.93 -3.13
N THR A 79 3.53 -20.10 -3.08
CA THR A 79 2.60 -19.41 -4.00
C THR A 79 2.70 -17.90 -3.86
N LYS A 80 2.74 -17.38 -2.63
CA LYS A 80 2.83 -15.93 -2.38
C LYS A 80 4.11 -15.32 -2.95
N TYR A 81 5.24 -16.02 -2.84
CA TYR A 81 6.54 -15.41 -3.09
C TYR A 81 7.23 -15.84 -4.38
N VAL A 82 6.91 -17.02 -4.91
CA VAL A 82 7.43 -17.52 -6.18
C VAL A 82 6.51 -17.18 -7.34
N ILE A 83 5.21 -16.97 -7.11
CA ILE A 83 4.24 -16.69 -8.17
C ILE A 83 3.67 -15.29 -8.04
N LEU A 84 3.03 -15.00 -6.91
CA LEU A 84 2.25 -13.77 -6.75
C LEU A 84 3.14 -12.53 -6.69
N PHE A 85 4.25 -12.59 -5.94
CA PHE A 85 5.20 -11.48 -5.86
C PHE A 85 5.87 -11.15 -7.22
N PRO A 86 6.47 -12.09 -7.97
CA PRO A 86 7.07 -11.75 -9.27
C PRO A 86 6.05 -11.22 -10.28
N ALA A 87 4.85 -11.80 -10.34
CA ALA A 87 3.79 -11.32 -11.21
C ALA A 87 3.39 -9.88 -10.86
N PHE A 88 3.31 -9.59 -9.56
CA PHE A 88 2.99 -8.27 -9.07
C PHE A 88 4.12 -7.26 -9.32
N ALA A 89 5.37 -7.64 -9.05
CA ALA A 89 6.55 -6.83 -9.31
C ALA A 89 6.68 -6.51 -10.80
N PHE A 90 6.40 -7.48 -11.68
CA PHE A 90 6.35 -7.29 -13.13
C PHE A 90 5.27 -6.30 -13.54
N PHE A 91 4.05 -6.47 -13.05
CA PHE A 91 2.96 -5.55 -13.32
C PHE A 91 3.34 -4.11 -12.92
N TRP A 92 3.88 -3.92 -11.72
CA TRP A 92 4.24 -2.59 -11.26
C TRP A 92 5.44 -1.99 -11.98
N PHE A 93 6.44 -2.81 -12.29
CA PHE A 93 7.57 -2.42 -13.12
C PHE A 93 7.13 -1.96 -14.51
N ALA A 94 6.17 -2.66 -15.13
CA ALA A 94 5.60 -2.27 -16.42
C ALA A 94 4.83 -0.95 -16.34
N VAL A 95 4.02 -0.76 -15.30
CA VAL A 95 3.32 0.52 -15.06
C VAL A 95 4.31 1.67 -14.90
N LEU A 96 5.35 1.52 -14.08
CA LEU A 96 6.37 2.55 -13.93
C LEU A 96 7.12 2.80 -15.24
N THR A 97 7.52 1.76 -15.96
CA THR A 97 8.18 1.92 -17.27
C THR A 97 7.32 2.72 -18.24
N LEU A 98 6.02 2.42 -18.33
CA LEU A 98 5.09 3.16 -19.17
C LEU A 98 5.01 4.63 -18.73
N MET A 99 4.88 4.89 -17.43
CA MET A 99 4.86 6.24 -16.90
C MET A 99 6.17 7.00 -17.15
N LEU A 100 7.33 6.36 -16.99
CA LEU A 100 8.62 6.97 -17.31
C LEU A 100 8.75 7.23 -18.81
N SER A 101 8.22 6.35 -19.67
CA SER A 101 8.29 6.54 -21.12
C SER A 101 7.62 7.84 -21.56
N PHE A 102 6.53 8.22 -20.88
CA PHE A 102 5.89 9.52 -21.09
C PHE A 102 6.69 10.68 -20.49
N LEU A 103 7.45 10.48 -19.41
CA LEU A 103 8.25 11.53 -18.78
C LEU A 103 9.61 11.79 -19.45
N SER A 104 10.10 10.84 -20.24
CA SER A 104 11.50 10.79 -20.69
C SER A 104 11.60 10.70 -22.21
N GLU A 105 10.81 11.53 -22.90
CA GLU A 105 10.83 11.64 -24.35
C GLU A 105 12.27 11.82 -24.88
N GLY A 106 12.63 11.03 -25.90
CA GLY A 106 13.95 11.04 -26.51
C GLY A 106 15.03 10.20 -25.80
N ARG A 107 14.68 9.43 -24.76
CA ARG A 107 15.58 8.43 -24.15
C ARG A 107 15.41 7.05 -24.76
N GLU A 108 16.49 6.27 -24.74
CA GLU A 108 16.43 4.86 -25.14
C GLU A 108 15.57 4.04 -24.16
N MET A 109 14.81 3.08 -24.68
CA MET A 109 13.95 2.21 -23.85
C MET A 109 14.74 1.41 -22.81
N SER A 110 15.99 1.04 -23.12
CA SER A 110 16.93 0.39 -22.19
C SER A 110 17.17 1.22 -20.92
N ASP A 111 17.41 2.52 -21.08
CA ASP A 111 17.61 3.46 -19.97
C ASP A 111 16.33 3.63 -19.14
N ILE A 112 15.18 3.72 -19.81
CA ILE A 112 13.88 3.84 -19.16
C ILE A 112 13.60 2.61 -18.27
N LEU A 113 13.82 1.40 -18.81
CA LEU A 113 13.68 0.16 -18.06
C LEU A 113 14.65 0.09 -16.87
N LEU A 114 15.90 0.56 -17.05
CA LEU A 114 16.89 0.59 -15.98
C LEU A 114 16.47 1.52 -14.85
N ILE A 115 16.01 2.73 -15.16
CA ILE A 115 15.54 3.70 -14.14
C ILE A 115 14.27 3.18 -13.47
N ALA A 116 13.34 2.59 -14.23
CA ALA A 116 12.14 1.98 -13.67
C ALA A 116 12.50 0.85 -12.69
N LEU A 117 13.46 -0.01 -13.03
CA LEU A 117 13.92 -1.10 -12.15
C LEU A 117 14.58 -0.54 -10.89
N ALA A 118 15.48 0.43 -11.04
CA ALA A 118 16.15 1.08 -9.92
C ALA A 118 15.12 1.72 -8.97
N THR A 119 14.08 2.34 -9.53
CA THR A 119 12.98 2.94 -8.76
C THR A 119 12.18 1.88 -7.99
N VAL A 120 11.73 0.81 -8.65
CA VAL A 120 11.03 -0.31 -7.98
C VAL A 120 11.90 -0.90 -6.87
N SER A 121 13.16 -1.15 -7.16
CA SER A 121 14.12 -1.73 -6.21
C SER A 121 14.32 -0.84 -4.99
N THR A 122 14.45 0.47 -5.21
CA THR A 122 14.58 1.46 -4.13
C THR A 122 13.32 1.47 -3.25
N ILE A 123 12.13 1.47 -3.86
CA ILE A 123 10.86 1.40 -3.12
C ILE A 123 10.82 0.13 -2.25
N ARG A 124 11.26 -1.01 -2.78
CA ARG A 124 11.30 -2.28 -2.02
C ARG A 124 12.30 -2.20 -0.87
N VAL A 125 13.53 -1.75 -1.10
CA VAL A 125 14.54 -1.58 -0.03
C VAL A 125 14.00 -0.66 1.07
N CYS A 126 13.40 0.47 0.68
CA CYS A 126 12.79 1.39 1.63
C CYS A 126 11.64 0.76 2.42
N ALA A 127 10.85 -0.15 1.83
CA ALA A 127 9.76 -0.82 2.56
C ALA A 127 10.26 -1.67 3.74
N TYR A 128 11.49 -2.20 3.67
CA TYR A 128 12.12 -2.93 4.78
C TYR A 128 12.79 -2.01 5.81
N TYR A 129 13.10 -0.76 5.43
CA TYR A 129 13.64 0.25 6.33
C TYR A 129 12.53 1.03 7.05
N ASN A 130 11.64 1.65 6.27
CA ASN A 130 10.50 2.43 6.73
C ASN A 130 9.40 2.43 5.65
N GLU A 131 8.24 1.87 5.96
CA GLU A 131 7.13 1.78 5.01
C GLU A 131 6.56 3.15 4.61
N ASP A 132 6.63 4.18 5.47
CA ASP A 132 6.19 5.53 5.12
C ASP A 132 7.10 6.18 4.08
N LEU A 133 8.41 5.95 4.18
CA LEU A 133 9.36 6.37 3.14
C LEU A 133 9.09 5.67 1.81
N SER A 134 8.83 4.35 1.83
CA SER A 134 8.48 3.61 0.62
C SER A 134 7.18 4.12 -0.01
N ARG A 135 6.18 4.46 0.83
CA ARG A 135 4.90 5.07 0.42
C ARG A 135 5.11 6.43 -0.24
N ASP A 136 5.99 7.24 0.32
CA ASP A 136 6.31 8.55 -0.24
C ASP A 136 7.06 8.44 -1.56
N LEU A 137 7.94 7.47 -1.72
CA LEU A 137 8.63 7.25 -3.00
C LEU A 137 7.70 6.70 -4.08
N SER A 138 6.84 5.73 -3.75
CA SER A 138 5.99 5.07 -4.75
C SER A 138 4.91 5.96 -5.36
N LYS A 139 4.52 7.05 -4.67
CA LYS A 139 3.52 8.00 -5.16
C LYS A 139 4.10 9.15 -6.01
N ILE A 140 5.40 9.42 -5.93
CA ILE A 140 6.03 10.57 -6.64
C ILE A 140 5.80 10.46 -8.14
N LEU A 141 6.12 9.30 -8.72
CA LEU A 141 6.09 9.16 -10.17
C LEU A 141 4.67 9.20 -10.75
N PRO A 142 3.67 8.54 -10.13
CA PRO A 142 2.29 8.72 -10.56
C PRO A 142 1.78 10.16 -10.48
N PHE A 143 2.12 10.88 -9.42
CA PHE A 143 1.73 12.29 -9.31
C PHE A 143 2.49 13.18 -10.29
N ALA A 144 3.73 12.84 -10.65
CA ALA A 144 4.48 13.56 -11.69
C ALA A 144 3.82 13.42 -13.07
N VAL A 145 3.38 12.21 -13.44
CA VAL A 145 2.59 12.00 -14.67
C VAL A 145 1.28 12.78 -14.62
N LEU A 146 0.56 12.76 -13.50
CA LEU A 146 -0.66 13.55 -13.36
C LEU A 146 -0.39 15.05 -13.55
N ALA A 147 0.71 15.56 -12.99
CA ALA A 147 1.09 16.95 -13.15
C ALA A 147 1.35 17.31 -14.61
N ILE A 148 2.09 16.47 -15.35
CA ILE A 148 2.35 16.67 -16.77
C ILE A 148 1.05 16.59 -17.60
N PHE A 149 0.17 15.64 -17.30
CA PHE A 149 -1.13 15.51 -17.95
C PHE A 149 -2.00 16.77 -17.83
N VAL A 150 -1.95 17.44 -16.66
CA VAL A 150 -2.70 18.68 -16.42
C VAL A 150 -2.12 19.85 -17.20
N ILE A 151 -0.81 19.85 -17.48
CA ILE A 151 -0.12 20.90 -18.23
C ILE A 151 -0.31 20.71 -19.73
N ASP A 152 -0.25 19.48 -20.21
CA ASP A 152 -0.30 19.15 -21.62
C ASP A 152 -1.03 17.82 -21.88
N THR A 153 -2.22 17.92 -22.46
CA THR A 153 -3.06 16.76 -22.79
C THR A 153 -2.56 16.00 -24.02
N SER A 154 -1.60 16.53 -24.78
CA SER A 154 -1.05 15.89 -25.98
C SER A 154 -0.05 14.77 -25.66
N PHE A 155 0.38 14.64 -24.40
CA PHE A 155 1.30 13.58 -23.95
C PHE A 155 0.72 12.16 -24.05
N PHE A 156 -0.61 12.01 -24.15
CA PHE A 156 -1.27 10.71 -24.26
C PHE A 156 -1.68 10.42 -25.70
N ASP A 157 -0.71 10.01 -26.50
CA ASP A 157 -0.94 9.45 -27.83
C ASP A 157 -1.04 7.92 -27.74
N VAL A 158 -2.14 7.38 -28.27
CA VAL A 158 -2.40 5.94 -28.35
C VAL A 158 -1.36 5.24 -29.23
N GLU A 159 -0.92 5.88 -30.29
CA GLU A 159 0.07 5.34 -31.23
C GLU A 159 1.45 5.27 -30.57
N ALA A 160 1.85 6.34 -29.86
CA ALA A 160 3.06 6.34 -29.05
C ALA A 160 3.02 5.27 -27.94
N SER A 161 1.85 5.10 -27.30
CA SER A 161 1.65 4.08 -26.24
C SER A 161 1.80 2.65 -26.79
N LEU A 162 1.30 2.39 -28.00
CA LEU A 162 1.45 1.10 -28.67
C LEU A 162 2.89 0.82 -29.09
N GLU A 163 3.62 1.85 -29.53
CA GLU A 163 5.03 1.73 -29.89
C GLU A 163 5.89 1.37 -28.67
N VAL A 164 5.65 2.02 -27.52
CA VAL A 164 6.29 1.66 -26.25
C VAL A 164 6.06 0.19 -25.91
N LEU A 165 4.83 -0.31 -26.07
CA LEU A 165 4.51 -1.72 -25.80
C LEU A 165 5.29 -2.68 -26.72
N ARG A 166 5.47 -2.33 -27.99
CA ARG A 166 6.27 -3.14 -28.94
C ARG A 166 7.74 -3.17 -28.58
N GLN A 167 8.30 -2.03 -28.19
CA GLN A 167 9.70 -1.93 -27.76
C GLN A 167 9.97 -2.74 -26.49
N ILE A 168 9.02 -2.74 -25.54
CA ILE A 168 9.09 -3.56 -24.32
C ILE A 168 9.15 -5.06 -24.68
N ILE A 169 8.34 -5.52 -25.63
CA ILE A 169 8.37 -6.93 -26.08
C ILE A 169 9.73 -7.27 -26.71
N GLY A 170 10.35 -6.35 -27.44
CA GLY A 170 11.69 -6.51 -28.01
C GLY A 170 12.80 -6.64 -26.97
N LEU A 171 12.55 -6.26 -25.72
CA LEU A 171 13.51 -6.30 -24.61
C LEU A 171 13.15 -7.35 -23.55
N ALA A 172 12.38 -8.38 -23.94
CA ALA A 172 11.90 -9.43 -23.04
C ALA A 172 13.02 -10.13 -22.25
N ASP A 173 14.19 -10.36 -22.87
CA ASP A 173 15.33 -11.00 -22.19
C ASP A 173 15.86 -10.11 -21.05
N THR A 174 16.05 -8.81 -21.31
CA THR A 174 16.46 -7.83 -20.30
C THR A 174 15.44 -7.74 -19.17
N ILE A 175 14.15 -7.71 -19.52
CA ILE A 175 13.05 -7.69 -18.55
C ILE A 175 13.08 -8.96 -17.69
N PHE A 176 13.36 -10.12 -18.27
CA PHE A 176 13.48 -11.37 -17.52
C PHE A 176 14.61 -11.31 -16.49
N TYR A 177 15.80 -10.83 -16.88
CA TYR A 177 16.91 -10.62 -15.93
C TYR A 177 16.53 -9.64 -14.80
N TYR A 178 15.81 -8.57 -15.13
CA TYR A 178 15.34 -7.58 -14.16
C TYR A 178 14.32 -8.16 -13.18
N LEU A 179 13.43 -9.04 -13.65
CA LEU A 179 12.51 -9.76 -12.77
C LEU A 179 13.23 -10.72 -11.84
N VAL A 180 14.16 -11.52 -12.36
CA VAL A 180 14.98 -12.41 -11.53
C VAL A 180 15.71 -11.61 -10.46
N PHE A 181 16.28 -10.46 -10.82
CA PHE A 181 16.90 -9.54 -9.86
C PHE A 181 15.92 -9.08 -8.77
N LEU A 182 14.72 -8.62 -9.12
CA LEU A 182 13.72 -8.18 -8.12
C LEU A 182 13.32 -9.30 -7.16
N VAL A 183 13.20 -10.52 -7.68
CA VAL A 183 12.89 -11.69 -6.86
C VAL A 183 14.03 -11.96 -5.88
N VAL A 184 15.28 -12.01 -6.35
CA VAL A 184 16.46 -12.22 -5.50
C VAL A 184 16.59 -11.10 -4.45
N LEU A 185 16.39 -9.84 -4.86
CA LEU A 185 16.40 -8.68 -3.96
C LEU A 185 15.37 -8.83 -2.84
N GLU A 186 14.13 -9.19 -3.18
CA GLU A 186 13.05 -9.37 -2.20
C GLU A 186 13.38 -10.47 -1.19
N PHE A 187 13.86 -11.63 -1.66
CA PHE A 187 14.27 -12.72 -0.76
C PHE A 187 15.43 -12.30 0.14
N GLY A 188 16.43 -11.60 -0.41
CA GLY A 188 17.56 -11.06 0.35
C GLY A 188 17.11 -10.11 1.45
N LEU A 189 16.24 -9.15 1.12
CA LEU A 189 15.70 -8.19 2.09
C LEU A 189 14.92 -8.86 3.22
N ARG A 190 14.11 -9.89 2.91
CA ARG A 190 13.41 -10.66 3.94
C ARG A 190 14.33 -11.42 4.85
N PHE A 191 15.35 -12.04 4.28
CA PHE A 191 16.33 -12.79 5.06
C PHE A 191 17.04 -11.86 6.04
N VAL A 192 17.54 -10.71 5.57
CA VAL A 192 18.17 -9.68 6.40
C VAL A 192 17.20 -9.15 7.47
N TYR A 193 15.96 -8.84 7.11
CA TYR A 193 14.96 -8.36 8.05
C TYR A 193 14.59 -9.40 9.11
N GLY A 194 14.49 -10.68 8.72
CA GLY A 194 14.27 -11.80 9.63
C GLY A 194 15.38 -11.92 10.67
N ILE A 195 16.65 -11.83 10.22
CA ILE A 195 17.81 -11.82 11.12
C ILE A 195 17.77 -10.60 12.05
N TYR A 196 17.54 -9.40 11.51
CA TYR A 196 17.48 -8.17 12.28
C TYR A 196 16.44 -8.26 13.40
N ARG A 197 15.23 -8.75 13.10
CA ARG A 197 14.15 -8.91 14.09
C ARG A 197 14.46 -10.00 15.13
N ALA A 198 15.19 -11.04 14.76
CA ALA A 198 15.61 -12.09 15.69
C ALA A 198 16.67 -11.59 16.69
N VAL A 199 17.59 -10.72 16.23
CA VAL A 199 18.65 -10.15 17.08
C VAL A 199 18.14 -8.98 17.92
N PHE A 200 17.24 -8.15 17.37
CA PHE A 200 16.65 -6.99 18.04
C PHE A 200 15.14 -7.17 18.21
N PRO A 201 14.69 -8.01 19.17
CA PRO A 201 13.28 -8.20 19.42
C PRO A 201 12.65 -6.88 19.90
N ALA A 202 11.52 -6.50 19.28
CA ALA A 202 10.77 -5.32 19.68
C ALA A 202 10.39 -5.44 21.16
N LYS A 203 10.72 -4.40 21.94
CA LYS A 203 10.40 -4.31 23.36
C LYS A 203 8.88 -4.37 23.49
N LYS A 204 8.34 -5.43 24.11
CA LYS A 204 6.91 -5.53 24.39
C LYS A 204 6.53 -4.35 25.27
N GLU A 205 5.60 -3.51 24.82
CA GLU A 205 5.03 -2.46 25.67
C GLU A 205 4.39 -3.13 26.90
N PRO A 206 4.57 -2.56 28.11
CA PRO A 206 3.93 -3.10 29.30
C PRO A 206 2.42 -3.10 29.07
N GLU A 207 1.81 -4.27 29.22
CA GLU A 207 0.36 -4.42 29.18
C GLU A 207 -0.24 -3.43 30.19
N PRO A 208 -1.20 -2.58 29.80
CA PRO A 208 -1.82 -1.64 30.72
C PRO A 208 -2.37 -2.44 31.91
N PRO A 209 -2.20 -1.95 33.16
CA PRO A 209 -2.59 -2.70 34.34
C PRO A 209 -4.05 -3.11 34.19
N GLN A 210 -4.30 -4.42 34.19
CA GLN A 210 -5.65 -4.96 34.21
C GLN A 210 -6.40 -4.28 35.36
N PRO A 211 -7.60 -3.72 35.11
CA PRO A 211 -8.36 -3.10 36.17
C PRO A 211 -8.52 -4.14 37.28
N ALA A 212 -7.97 -3.80 38.45
CA ALA A 212 -7.98 -4.66 39.62
C ALA A 212 -9.37 -5.27 39.75
N ALA A 213 -9.44 -6.60 39.73
CA ALA A 213 -10.65 -7.36 39.94
C ALA A 213 -11.43 -6.68 41.06
N ALA A 214 -12.60 -6.14 40.71
CA ALA A 214 -13.52 -5.52 41.65
C ALA A 214 -13.61 -6.43 42.86
N ALA A 215 -13.25 -5.87 44.02
CA ALA A 215 -13.24 -6.55 45.30
C ALA A 215 -14.49 -7.42 45.42
N SER A 216 -14.31 -8.73 45.34
CA SER A 216 -15.34 -9.70 45.64
C SER A 216 -15.69 -9.53 47.12
N ASP A 217 -16.90 -9.05 47.39
CA ASP A 217 -17.56 -9.06 48.68
C ASP A 217 -17.32 -10.40 49.40
N GLN A 218 -16.46 -10.39 50.43
CA GLN A 218 -16.39 -11.48 51.40
C GLN A 218 -17.51 -11.30 52.43
N PRO A 219 -18.31 -12.34 52.73
CA PRO A 219 -19.29 -12.27 53.80
C PRO A 219 -18.57 -12.34 55.15
N THR A 220 -18.67 -11.27 55.94
CA THR A 220 -18.19 -11.23 57.32
C THR A 220 -18.95 -12.25 58.18
N THR A 221 -18.26 -13.30 58.61
CA THR A 221 -18.70 -14.18 59.70
C THR A 221 -18.09 -13.68 61.01
N PRO A 222 -18.86 -13.44 62.09
CA PRO A 222 -18.31 -13.01 63.37
C PRO A 222 -17.84 -14.22 64.20
N ALA A 223 -16.53 -14.37 64.37
CA ALA A 223 -15.92 -15.09 65.50
C ALA A 223 -15.87 -14.10 66.68
N GLY A 224 -16.32 -14.41 67.90
CA GLY A 224 -15.95 -15.59 68.67
C GLY A 224 -15.11 -15.09 69.86
N THR A 225 -15.79 -14.74 70.95
CA THR A 225 -15.24 -14.23 72.21
C THR A 225 -14.44 -15.30 72.95
N GLN A 226 -13.13 -15.10 73.13
CA GLN A 226 -12.30 -15.77 74.16
C GLN A 226 -11.25 -14.74 74.64
N HIS A 227 -11.48 -14.08 75.78
CA HIS A 227 -11.11 -14.44 77.15
C HIS A 227 -9.60 -14.39 77.43
N ASN A 228 -9.21 -13.31 78.11
CA ASN A 228 -7.90 -12.95 78.63
C ASN A 228 -7.80 -13.42 80.10
N PRO A 229 -6.67 -14.00 80.55
CA PRO A 229 -6.29 -13.95 81.95
C PRO A 229 -4.90 -13.31 82.10
N ALA A 230 -4.86 -12.13 82.72
CA ALA A 230 -3.65 -11.58 83.30
C ALA A 230 -3.98 -10.68 84.50
N ALA A 231 -3.23 -10.92 85.58
CA ALA A 231 -3.01 -10.12 86.79
C ALA A 231 -3.96 -10.30 88.00
N GLY A 232 -3.37 -10.73 89.13
CA GLY A 232 -3.85 -10.45 90.47
C GLY A 232 -3.50 -11.53 91.52
N ASP A 233 -2.36 -11.32 92.19
CA ASP A 233 -1.88 -11.86 93.49
C ASP A 233 -1.59 -13.37 93.69
#